data_AF-A0A355U0Q4-F1
#
_entry.id   AF-A0A355U0Q4-F1
#
_cell.length_a   1.000
_cell.length_b   1.000
_cell.length_c   1.000
_cell.angle_alpha   90.00
_cell.angle_beta   90.00
_cell.angle_gamma   90.00
#
_symmetry.space_group_name_H-M   'P 1'
#
loop_
_entity.id
_entity.type
_entity.pdbx_description
1 polymer ?
#
loop_
_entity_poly.entity_id
_entity_poly.type
_entity_poly.pdbx_seq_one_letter_code
_entity_poly.pdbx_strand_id
1 'polypeptide(L)'
;MNEYRIVDELAEKRRELKISQRELAKRCNMPQSTIARIETHQISPQLETVSVIAEKLNCNIQLEDKLKNKWDGCKISVYWKDELTAVVNIKNNEVFIKKFTDNPMKQFFLAFDKIDIAKLSELFETRCWERGRADIKDLLNKIGLDEYDPIEIVKRTFGVSYNDSIWFKFGDNNITWKKLCPKGEKYV
;
A
#
# COMPACT_ATOMS: atom_id res chain seq x y z
N MET A 1 17.96 2.81 -4.78
CA MET A 1 17.73 2.47 -3.35
C MET A 1 18.93 3.03 -2.61
N ASN A 2 18.75 3.93 -1.63
CA ASN A 2 19.90 4.46 -0.87
C ASN A 2 20.43 3.33 0.03
N GLU A 3 21.60 2.80 -0.28
CA GLU A 3 22.22 1.66 0.41
C GLU A 3 22.60 1.99 1.86
N TYR A 4 22.81 3.27 2.18
CA TYR A 4 23.31 3.73 3.48
C TYR A 4 22.32 4.60 4.27
N ARG A 5 21.01 4.53 3.95
CA ARG A 5 19.97 5.40 4.53
C ARG A 5 20.06 5.54 6.06
N ILE A 6 20.21 4.43 6.78
CA ILE A 6 20.29 4.42 8.24
C ILE A 6 21.53 5.16 8.75
N VAL A 7 22.66 5.03 8.06
CA VAL A 7 23.90 5.71 8.43
C VAL A 7 23.78 7.22 8.22
N ASP A 8 23.15 7.63 7.12
CA ASP A 8 22.86 9.05 6.84
C ASP A 8 21.98 9.66 7.92
N GLU A 9 20.90 8.98 8.30
CA GLU A 9 19.95 9.41 9.34
C GLU A 9 20.66 9.56 10.71
N LEU A 10 21.53 8.63 11.09
CA LEU A 10 22.31 8.74 12.33
C LEU A 10 23.31 9.91 12.29
N ALA A 11 23.95 10.15 11.15
CA ALA A 11 24.87 11.27 10.96
C ALA A 11 24.15 12.63 11.01
N GLU A 12 22.93 12.71 10.45
CA GLU A 12 22.03 13.84 10.59
C GLU A 12 21.64 14.07 12.04
N LYS A 13 21.19 13.03 12.75
CA LYS A 13 20.83 13.15 14.17
C LYS A 13 21.98 13.66 15.03
N ARG A 14 23.21 13.18 14.80
CA ARG A 14 24.41 13.69 15.48
C ARG A 14 24.57 15.20 15.25
N ARG A 15 24.38 15.66 14.01
CA ARG A 15 24.49 17.09 13.65
C ARG A 15 23.39 17.92 14.30
N GLU A 16 22.16 17.42 14.37
CA GLU A 16 21.04 18.09 15.07
C GLU A 16 21.33 18.28 16.56
N LEU A 17 21.91 17.26 17.20
CA LEU A 17 22.32 17.30 18.60
C LEU A 17 23.60 18.15 18.83
N LYS A 18 24.19 18.71 17.77
CA LYS A 18 25.43 19.51 17.79
C LYS A 18 26.62 18.77 18.42
N ILE A 19 26.63 17.45 18.30
CA ILE A 19 27.70 16.59 18.81
C ILE A 19 28.77 16.46 17.73
N SER A 20 30.06 16.63 18.08
CA SER A 20 31.15 16.37 17.12
C SER A 20 31.39 14.87 16.90
N GLN A 21 31.98 14.47 15.77
CA GLN A 21 32.35 13.06 15.55
C GLN A 21 33.25 12.51 16.67
N ARG A 22 34.17 13.34 17.19
CA ARG A 22 35.05 12.97 18.31
C ARG A 22 34.26 12.71 19.59
N GLU A 23 33.24 13.53 19.86
CA GLU A 23 32.39 13.38 21.04
C GLU A 23 31.49 12.14 20.92
N LEU A 24 30.89 11.89 19.76
CA LEU A 24 30.12 10.66 19.53
C LEU A 24 31.02 9.42 19.67
N ALA A 25 32.22 9.47 19.12
CA ALA A 25 33.19 8.38 19.22
C ALA A 25 33.55 8.05 20.67
N LYS A 26 33.74 9.07 21.52
CA LYS A 26 33.92 8.88 22.97
C LYS A 26 32.72 8.21 23.62
N ARG A 27 31.50 8.65 23.31
CA ARG A 27 30.26 8.06 23.86
C ARG A 27 30.06 6.61 23.45
N CYS A 28 30.47 6.25 22.24
CA CYS A 28 30.37 4.90 21.70
C CYS A 28 31.62 4.04 21.98
N ASN A 29 32.60 4.56 22.73
CA ASN A 29 33.89 3.90 23.02
C ASN A 29 34.62 3.39 21.77
N MET A 30 34.76 4.24 20.74
CA MET A 30 35.42 3.90 19.49
C MET A 30 36.35 5.03 18.99
N PRO A 31 37.29 4.74 18.07
CA PRO A 31 38.10 5.78 17.44
C PRO A 31 37.25 6.77 16.63
N GLN A 32 37.60 8.05 16.66
CA GLN A 32 36.92 9.08 15.84
C GLN A 32 37.04 8.79 14.34
N SER A 33 38.15 8.18 13.90
CA SER A 33 38.33 7.74 12.52
C SER A 33 37.31 6.68 12.10
N THR A 34 36.83 5.84 13.02
CA THR A 34 35.79 4.84 12.75
C THR A 34 34.45 5.52 12.47
N ILE A 35 34.03 6.45 13.34
CA ILE A 35 32.80 7.25 13.11
C ILE A 35 32.90 8.02 11.79
N ALA A 36 34.02 8.67 11.52
CA ALA A 36 34.21 9.43 10.27
C ALA A 36 34.08 8.52 9.04
N ARG A 37 34.72 7.34 9.05
CA ARG A 37 34.66 6.38 7.94
C ARG A 37 33.27 5.79 7.73
N ILE A 38 32.50 5.58 8.80
CA ILE A 38 31.10 5.16 8.74
C ILE A 38 30.27 6.27 8.09
N GLU A 39 30.37 7.50 8.58
CA GLU A 39 29.62 8.66 8.05
C GLU A 39 29.99 9.00 6.60
N THR A 40 31.22 8.70 6.15
CA THR A 40 31.65 8.90 4.76
C THR A 40 31.52 7.64 3.89
N HIS A 41 30.83 6.60 4.37
CA HIS A 41 30.61 5.33 3.68
C HIS A 41 31.88 4.57 3.23
N GLN A 42 33.02 4.85 3.85
CA GLN A 42 34.27 4.12 3.60
C GLN A 42 34.29 2.75 4.28
N ILE A 43 33.50 2.58 5.35
CA ILE A 43 33.33 1.32 6.06
C ILE A 43 31.84 1.10 6.31
N SER A 44 31.35 -0.10 5.96
CA SER A 44 30.02 -0.54 6.39
C SER A 44 30.08 -1.05 7.83
N PRO A 45 29.38 -0.42 8.78
CA PRO A 45 29.35 -0.88 10.17
C PRO A 45 28.60 -2.22 10.30
N GLN A 46 28.92 -2.99 11.35
CA GLN A 46 28.09 -4.12 11.76
C GLN A 46 26.81 -3.63 12.44
N LEU A 47 25.76 -4.45 12.45
CA LEU A 47 24.49 -4.12 13.09
C LEU A 47 24.68 -3.70 14.56
N GLU A 48 25.57 -4.38 15.29
CA GLU A 48 25.91 -4.02 16.67
C GLU A 48 26.46 -2.60 16.79
N THR A 49 27.35 -2.19 15.88
CA THR A 49 27.90 -0.83 15.84
C THR A 49 26.81 0.21 15.58
N VAL A 50 25.89 -0.08 14.66
CA VAL A 50 24.75 0.80 14.36
C VAL A 50 23.84 0.94 15.58
N SER A 51 23.54 -0.16 16.27
CA SER A 51 22.74 -0.16 17.50
C SER A 51 23.38 0.67 18.62
N VAL A 52 24.69 0.53 18.83
CA VAL A 52 25.43 1.33 19.84
C VAL A 52 25.37 2.82 19.51
N ILE A 53 25.59 3.20 18.26
CA ILE A 53 25.52 4.60 17.83
C ILE A 53 24.10 5.15 18.04
N ALA A 54 23.07 4.40 17.64
CA ALA A 54 21.68 4.80 17.82
C ALA A 54 21.33 5.02 19.30
N GLU A 55 21.73 4.10 20.18
CA GLU A 55 21.50 4.21 21.63
C GLU A 55 22.13 5.49 22.20
N LYS A 56 23.38 5.81 21.84
CA LYS A 56 24.08 7.01 22.34
C LYS A 56 23.57 8.32 21.74
N LEU A 57 22.83 8.25 20.64
CA LEU A 57 22.08 9.35 20.04
C LEU A 57 20.62 9.41 20.53
N ASN A 58 20.24 8.58 21.51
CA ASN A 58 18.86 8.45 22.01
C ASN A 58 17.85 8.11 20.88
N CYS A 59 18.27 7.27 19.94
CA CYS A 59 17.45 6.80 18.82
C CYS A 59 17.07 5.33 19.02
N ASN A 60 15.89 4.95 18.53
CA ASN A 60 15.46 3.56 18.42
C ASN A 60 15.47 3.15 16.94
N ILE A 61 16.03 1.99 16.62
CA ILE A 61 15.99 1.41 15.27
C ILE A 61 14.78 0.50 15.20
N GLN A 62 13.88 0.77 14.26
CA GLN A 62 12.69 -0.04 14.05
C GLN A 62 12.67 -0.57 12.62
N LEU A 63 12.11 -1.77 12.46
CA LEU A 63 11.75 -2.28 11.15
C LEU A 63 10.42 -1.65 10.76
N GLU A 64 10.40 -1.00 9.61
CA GLU A 64 9.17 -0.53 8.98
C GLU A 64 8.84 -1.46 7.81
N ASP A 65 7.60 -1.90 7.73
CA ASP A 65 7.10 -2.56 6.52
C ASP A 65 7.25 -1.59 5.35
N LYS A 66 7.83 -2.08 4.25
CA LYS A 66 8.20 -1.25 3.08
C LYS A 66 7.04 -0.47 2.44
N LEU A 67 5.80 -0.73 2.84
CA LEU A 67 4.63 0.01 2.37
C LEU A 67 3.62 0.12 3.52
N LYS A 68 3.37 1.35 4.02
CA LYS A 68 2.00 1.66 4.44
C LYS A 68 1.14 1.38 3.21
N ASN A 69 0.34 0.32 3.28
CA ASN A 69 -0.61 0.02 2.24
C ASN A 69 -1.47 1.27 2.03
N LYS A 70 -1.44 1.83 0.81
CA LYS A 70 -2.18 3.06 0.48
C LYS A 70 -3.69 2.92 0.69
N TRP A 71 -4.17 1.68 0.83
CA TRP A 71 -5.55 1.33 1.11
C TRP A 71 -5.85 1.11 2.59
N ASP A 72 -4.87 1.29 3.48
CA ASP A 72 -5.10 1.17 4.91
C ASP A 72 -6.16 2.18 5.38
N GLY A 73 -7.14 1.70 6.16
CA GLY A 73 -8.32 2.48 6.55
C GLY A 73 -9.39 2.64 5.47
N CYS A 74 -9.20 2.06 4.27
CA CYS A 74 -10.19 2.13 3.19
C CYS A 74 -11.39 1.22 3.46
N LYS A 75 -12.59 1.75 3.16
CA LYS A 75 -13.85 1.01 3.15
C LYS A 75 -14.40 0.93 1.74
N ILE A 76 -14.71 -0.29 1.30
CA ILE A 76 -15.27 -0.57 -0.02
C ILE A 76 -16.63 -1.23 0.19
N SER A 77 -17.67 -0.61 -0.37
CA SER A 77 -19.02 -1.17 -0.38
C SER A 77 -19.25 -1.93 -1.67
N VAL A 78 -19.74 -3.17 -1.58
CA VAL A 78 -20.01 -4.05 -2.70
C VAL A 78 -21.51 -4.08 -2.93
N TYR A 79 -21.93 -3.80 -4.15
CA TYR A 79 -23.33 -3.73 -4.52
C TYR A 79 -23.65 -4.73 -5.61
N TRP A 80 -24.86 -5.29 -5.57
CA TRP A 80 -25.52 -5.92 -6.70
C TRP A 80 -26.67 -5.02 -7.13
N LYS A 81 -26.60 -4.42 -8.32
CA LYS A 81 -27.50 -3.32 -8.70
C LYS A 81 -27.51 -2.26 -7.59
N ASP A 82 -28.65 -1.98 -6.96
CA ASP A 82 -28.75 -1.01 -5.85
C ASP A 82 -28.79 -1.67 -4.44
N GLU A 83 -28.58 -2.99 -4.35
CA GLU A 83 -28.56 -3.75 -3.10
C GLU A 83 -27.14 -3.87 -2.56
N LEU A 84 -26.90 -3.45 -1.31
CA LEU A 84 -25.60 -3.62 -0.64
C LEU A 84 -25.42 -5.08 -0.22
N THR A 85 -24.45 -5.79 -0.82
CA THR A 85 -24.25 -7.22 -0.60
C THR A 85 -23.08 -7.53 0.32
N ALA A 86 -22.06 -6.67 0.37
CA ALA A 86 -20.96 -6.78 1.32
C ALA A 86 -20.27 -5.43 1.59
N VAL A 87 -19.53 -5.35 2.68
CA VAL A 87 -18.59 -4.26 2.98
C VAL A 87 -17.23 -4.86 3.28
N VAL A 88 -16.20 -4.30 2.63
CA VAL A 88 -14.80 -4.65 2.80
C VAL A 88 -14.11 -3.52 3.56
N ASN A 89 -13.36 -3.86 4.61
CA ASN A 89 -12.54 -2.92 5.37
C ASN A 89 -11.09 -3.37 5.32
N ILE A 90 -10.19 -2.45 5.00
CA ILE A 90 -8.75 -2.72 4.90
C ILE A 90 -8.07 -2.10 6.13
N LYS A 91 -7.34 -2.92 6.90
CA LYS A 91 -6.60 -2.48 8.08
C LYS A 91 -5.32 -3.31 8.26
N ASN A 92 -4.17 -2.66 8.40
CA ASN A 92 -2.87 -3.30 8.65
C ASN A 92 -2.56 -4.44 7.65
N ASN A 93 -2.75 -4.21 6.35
CA ASN A 93 -2.64 -5.23 5.28
C ASN A 93 -3.65 -6.39 5.31
N GLU A 94 -4.53 -6.42 6.30
CA GLU A 94 -5.61 -7.37 6.38
C GLU A 94 -6.90 -6.77 5.80
N VAL A 95 -7.68 -7.61 5.15
CA VAL A 95 -8.92 -7.25 4.48
C VAL A 95 -10.05 -8.06 5.13
N PHE A 96 -10.98 -7.35 5.76
CA PHE A 96 -12.12 -7.93 6.46
C PHE A 96 -13.39 -7.74 5.64
N ILE A 97 -14.10 -8.82 5.36
CA ILE A 97 -15.27 -8.83 4.49
C ILE A 97 -16.50 -9.18 5.33
N LYS A 98 -17.47 -8.26 5.38
CA LYS A 98 -18.78 -8.50 6.00
C LYS A 98 -19.84 -8.62 4.92
N LYS A 99 -20.43 -9.80 4.78
CA LYS A 99 -21.51 -10.09 3.81
C LYS A 99 -22.89 -9.82 4.42
N PHE A 100 -23.85 -9.47 3.57
CA PHE A 100 -25.25 -9.19 3.94
C PHE A 100 -26.27 -10.00 3.15
N THR A 101 -25.81 -10.92 2.30
CA THR A 101 -26.66 -11.80 1.49
C THR A 101 -26.02 -13.19 1.44
N ASP A 102 -26.86 -14.23 1.50
CA ASP A 102 -26.43 -15.63 1.33
C ASP A 102 -26.58 -16.11 -0.12
N ASN A 103 -27.18 -15.31 -1.01
CA ASN A 103 -27.35 -15.67 -2.42
C ASN A 103 -25.99 -15.71 -3.16
N PRO A 104 -25.54 -16.87 -3.66
CA PRO A 104 -24.22 -17.00 -4.29
C PRO A 104 -24.04 -16.13 -5.53
N MET A 105 -25.11 -15.93 -6.31
CA MET A 105 -25.06 -15.11 -7.53
C MET A 105 -24.77 -13.66 -7.20
N LYS A 106 -25.20 -13.17 -6.03
CA LYS A 106 -25.06 -11.77 -5.61
C LYS A 106 -23.74 -11.48 -4.86
N GLN A 107 -22.92 -12.49 -4.63
CA GLN A 107 -21.71 -12.37 -3.83
C GLN A 107 -20.46 -12.36 -4.71
N PHE A 108 -19.58 -11.39 -4.46
CA PHE A 108 -18.24 -11.39 -5.03
C PHE A 108 -17.26 -12.23 -4.18
N PHE A 109 -17.41 -12.20 -2.85
CA PHE A 109 -16.50 -12.82 -1.88
C PHE A 109 -17.09 -14.11 -1.28
N LEU A 110 -17.46 -15.07 -2.13
CA LEU A 110 -18.18 -16.30 -1.75
C LEU A 110 -17.56 -17.04 -0.55
N ALA A 111 -16.27 -17.38 -0.65
CA ALA A 111 -15.58 -18.24 0.33
C ALA A 111 -14.72 -17.46 1.35
N PHE A 112 -14.81 -16.13 1.37
CA PHE A 112 -13.85 -15.30 2.08
C PHE A 112 -14.53 -14.34 3.07
N ASP A 113 -14.11 -14.41 4.33
CA ASP A 113 -14.47 -13.44 5.38
C ASP A 113 -13.25 -12.60 5.78
N LYS A 114 -12.03 -13.11 5.55
CA LYS A 114 -10.76 -12.44 5.80
C LYS A 114 -9.73 -12.86 4.74
N ILE A 115 -9.04 -11.90 4.13
CA ILE A 115 -7.95 -12.11 3.17
C ILE A 115 -6.84 -11.07 3.39
N ASP A 116 -5.73 -11.18 2.65
CA ASP A 116 -4.72 -10.14 2.57
C ASP A 116 -4.96 -9.21 1.36
N ILE A 117 -4.17 -8.12 1.30
CA ILE A 117 -4.28 -7.14 0.21
C ILE A 117 -3.91 -7.72 -1.16
N ALA A 118 -2.98 -8.67 -1.21
CA ALA A 118 -2.52 -9.29 -2.46
C ALA A 118 -3.66 -10.11 -3.08
N LYS A 119 -4.38 -10.88 -2.26
CA LYS A 119 -5.56 -11.64 -2.68
C LYS A 119 -6.70 -10.73 -3.08
N LEU A 120 -6.90 -9.60 -2.39
CA LEU A 120 -7.89 -8.60 -2.84
C LEU A 120 -7.53 -8.07 -4.23
N SER A 121 -6.27 -7.75 -4.47
CA SER A 121 -5.78 -7.30 -5.78
C SER A 121 -6.00 -8.35 -6.88
N GLU A 122 -5.71 -9.62 -6.60
CA GLU A 122 -5.96 -10.75 -7.52
C GLU A 122 -7.45 -10.87 -7.87
N LEU A 123 -8.34 -10.77 -6.87
CA LEU A 123 -9.78 -10.80 -7.10
C LEU A 123 -10.23 -9.62 -7.96
N PHE A 124 -9.75 -8.41 -7.67
CA PHE A 124 -10.09 -7.21 -8.43
C PHE A 124 -9.51 -7.21 -9.85
N GLU A 125 -8.42 -7.94 -10.11
CA GLU A 125 -7.86 -8.10 -11.46
C GLU A 125 -8.86 -8.81 -12.39
N THR A 126 -9.75 -9.66 -11.86
CA THR A 126 -10.87 -10.26 -12.63
C THR A 126 -11.90 -9.24 -13.15
N ARG A 127 -11.82 -7.99 -12.66
CA ARG A 127 -12.67 -6.85 -13.05
C ARG A 127 -11.92 -5.82 -13.91
N CYS A 128 -10.67 -6.10 -14.27
CA CYS A 128 -9.81 -5.20 -15.01
C CYS A 128 -9.59 -5.69 -16.45
N TRP A 129 -9.11 -4.81 -17.33
CA TRP A 129 -8.63 -5.21 -18.66
C TRP A 129 -7.40 -6.11 -18.55
N GLU A 130 -7.19 -7.01 -19.51
CA GLU A 130 -5.99 -7.86 -19.52
C GLU A 130 -4.69 -7.05 -19.50
N ARG A 131 -3.77 -7.42 -18.62
CA ARG A 131 -2.50 -6.71 -18.42
C ARG A 131 -1.62 -6.65 -19.67
N GLY A 132 -1.65 -7.70 -20.51
CA GLY A 132 -0.84 -7.82 -21.72
C GLY A 132 -1.42 -7.14 -22.96
N ARG A 133 -2.55 -6.43 -22.83
CA ARG A 133 -3.25 -5.81 -23.95
C ARG A 133 -2.41 -4.68 -24.57
N ALA A 134 -2.40 -4.59 -25.91
CA ALA A 134 -1.56 -3.63 -26.63
C ALA A 134 -1.85 -2.16 -26.28
N ASP A 135 -3.12 -1.80 -26.06
CA ASP A 135 -3.59 -0.44 -25.74
C ASP A 135 -3.72 -0.19 -24.22
N ILE A 136 -3.15 -1.05 -23.37
CA ILE A 136 -3.35 -0.93 -21.91
C ILE A 136 -2.86 0.41 -21.35
N LYS A 137 -1.74 0.94 -21.86
CA LYS A 137 -1.21 2.23 -21.43
C LYS A 137 -2.18 3.37 -21.74
N ASP A 138 -2.82 3.34 -22.90
CA ASP A 138 -3.78 4.36 -23.30
C ASP A 138 -5.06 4.27 -22.44
N LEU A 139 -5.51 3.06 -22.12
CA LEU A 139 -6.65 2.85 -21.22
C LEU A 139 -6.36 3.37 -19.80
N LEU A 140 -5.18 3.06 -19.26
CA LEU A 140 -4.75 3.56 -17.95
C LEU A 140 -4.66 5.09 -17.94
N ASN A 141 -4.06 5.70 -18.97
CA ASN A 141 -3.98 7.16 -19.11
C ASN A 141 -5.38 7.82 -19.16
N LYS A 142 -6.35 7.22 -19.86
CA LYS A 142 -7.73 7.73 -19.93
C LYS A 142 -8.42 7.78 -18.57
N ILE A 143 -8.14 6.81 -17.71
CA ILE A 143 -8.63 6.83 -16.33
C ILE A 143 -7.67 7.55 -15.39
N GLY A 144 -6.55 8.10 -15.87
CA GLY A 144 -5.57 8.89 -15.10
C GLY A 144 -4.64 8.07 -14.21
N LEU A 145 -4.20 6.90 -14.69
CA LEU A 145 -3.23 6.01 -14.05
C LEU A 145 -1.99 5.83 -14.91
N ASP A 146 -0.82 5.87 -14.27
CA ASP A 146 0.48 5.64 -14.92
C ASP A 146 0.90 4.16 -14.86
N GLU A 147 0.37 3.42 -13.89
CA GLU A 147 0.70 2.02 -13.63
C GLU A 147 -0.54 1.14 -13.51
N TYR A 148 -0.38 -0.14 -13.85
CA TYR A 148 -1.45 -1.13 -13.73
C TYR A 148 -1.58 -1.60 -12.28
N ASP A 149 -2.56 -1.03 -11.57
CA ASP A 149 -2.96 -1.40 -10.20
C ASP A 149 -4.45 -1.82 -10.19
N PRO A 150 -4.77 -3.10 -9.97
CA PRO A 150 -6.15 -3.59 -9.98
C PRO A 150 -7.09 -2.85 -9.02
N ILE A 151 -6.63 -2.49 -7.82
CA ILE A 151 -7.48 -1.82 -6.83
C ILE A 151 -7.77 -0.38 -7.28
N GLU A 152 -6.78 0.30 -7.85
CA GLU A 152 -6.97 1.66 -8.38
C GLU A 152 -7.85 1.65 -9.64
N ILE A 153 -7.70 0.67 -10.53
CA ILE A 153 -8.55 0.49 -11.71
C ILE A 153 -10.00 0.27 -11.27
N VAL A 154 -10.25 -0.65 -10.33
CA VAL A 154 -11.61 -0.91 -9.82
C VAL A 154 -12.18 0.32 -9.11
N LYS A 155 -11.37 1.08 -8.38
CA LYS A 155 -11.83 2.33 -7.76
C LYS A 155 -12.30 3.37 -8.77
N ARG A 156 -11.63 3.50 -9.92
CA ARG A 156 -11.97 4.48 -10.96
C ARG A 156 -13.08 4.01 -11.91
N THR A 157 -13.16 2.70 -12.15
CA THR A 157 -14.12 2.08 -13.07
C THR A 157 -15.35 1.49 -12.36
N PHE A 158 -15.37 1.48 -11.02
CA PHE A 158 -16.34 0.79 -10.18
C PHE A 158 -16.35 -0.74 -10.35
N GLY A 159 -15.41 -1.31 -11.11
CA GLY A 159 -15.29 -2.75 -11.37
C GLY A 159 -16.56 -3.39 -11.94
N VAL A 160 -17.37 -2.61 -12.67
CA VAL A 160 -18.52 -3.14 -13.41
C VAL A 160 -18.03 -4.17 -14.45
N SER A 161 -18.87 -5.12 -14.82
CA SER A 161 -18.53 -6.16 -15.80
C SER A 161 -19.75 -6.58 -16.60
N TYR A 162 -19.55 -7.06 -17.83
CA TYR A 162 -20.61 -7.69 -18.62
C TYR A 162 -21.19 -8.96 -17.98
N ASN A 163 -20.43 -9.63 -17.13
CA ASN A 163 -20.81 -10.95 -16.64
C ASN A 163 -21.91 -10.90 -15.56
N ASP A 164 -21.98 -9.85 -14.76
CA ASP A 164 -22.91 -9.77 -13.64
C ASP A 164 -23.45 -8.34 -13.42
N SER A 165 -23.98 -8.05 -12.23
CA SER A 165 -24.42 -6.71 -11.82
C SER A 165 -23.71 -6.23 -10.56
N ILE A 166 -22.51 -6.77 -10.31
CA ILE A 166 -21.67 -6.44 -9.16
C ILE A 166 -20.85 -5.19 -9.49
N TRP A 167 -20.75 -4.28 -8.53
CA TRP A 167 -19.86 -3.12 -8.60
C TRP A 167 -19.38 -2.70 -7.21
N PHE A 168 -18.31 -1.91 -7.19
CA PHE A 168 -17.58 -1.53 -5.98
C PHE A 168 -17.58 -0.02 -5.81
N LYS A 169 -17.85 0.42 -4.59
CA LYS A 169 -17.89 1.83 -4.21
C LYS A 169 -16.86 2.10 -3.12
N PHE A 170 -15.90 2.95 -3.44
CA PHE A 170 -14.87 3.40 -2.51
C PHE A 170 -15.33 4.71 -1.87
N GLY A 171 -15.45 4.72 -0.53
CA GLY A 171 -15.92 5.89 0.22
C GLY A 171 -17.35 6.33 -0.09
N ASP A 172 -17.67 7.57 0.25
CA ASP A 172 -19.02 8.14 0.17
C ASP A 172 -19.17 9.03 -1.07
N ASN A 173 -19.56 8.43 -2.19
CA ASN A 173 -19.97 9.15 -3.41
C ASN A 173 -21.46 8.90 -3.74
N ASN A 174 -22.12 9.82 -4.45
CA ASN A 174 -23.56 9.71 -4.80
C ASN A 174 -23.82 8.92 -6.09
N ILE A 175 -23.07 7.83 -6.28
CA ILE A 175 -23.16 6.95 -7.45
C ILE A 175 -24.17 5.84 -7.18
N THR A 176 -24.94 5.48 -8.22
CA THR A 176 -26.00 4.47 -8.19
C THR A 176 -25.89 3.57 -9.42
N TRP A 177 -26.52 2.40 -9.40
CA TRP A 177 -26.49 1.47 -10.53
C TRP A 177 -26.99 2.12 -11.82
N LYS A 178 -28.07 2.90 -11.74
CA LYS A 178 -28.64 3.61 -12.89
C LYS A 178 -27.67 4.61 -13.53
N LYS A 179 -26.77 5.22 -12.75
CA LYS A 179 -25.75 6.14 -13.29
C LYS A 179 -24.62 5.38 -13.97
N LEU A 180 -24.26 4.20 -13.46
CA LEU A 180 -23.20 3.36 -14.01
C LEU A 180 -23.64 2.60 -15.27
N CYS A 181 -24.89 2.12 -15.29
CA CYS A 181 -25.46 1.32 -16.37
C CYS A 181 -26.78 1.93 -16.90
N PRO A 182 -26.75 3.14 -17.48
CA PRO A 182 -27.96 3.90 -17.84
C PRO A 182 -28.82 3.28 -18.93
N LYS A 183 -28.27 2.36 -19.76
CA LYS A 183 -29.00 1.66 -20.83
C LYS A 183 -29.25 0.17 -20.54
N GLY A 184 -28.87 -0.33 -19.37
CA GLY A 184 -28.78 -1.78 -19.14
C GLY A 184 -27.63 -2.47 -19.92
N GLU A 185 -26.96 -1.71 -20.80
CA GLU A 185 -25.67 -2.07 -21.39
C GLU A 185 -24.60 -1.96 -20.31
N LYS A 186 -24.01 -3.11 -20.02
CA LYS A 186 -22.87 -3.24 -19.12
C LYS A 186 -21.64 -2.73 -19.89
N TYR A 187 -20.67 -2.10 -19.24
CA TYR A 187 -19.45 -1.64 -19.90
C TYR A 187 -18.26 -2.00 -19.01
N VAL A 188 -17.51 -3.05 -19.35
CA VAL A 188 -16.03 -3.18 -19.28
C VAL A 188 -15.58 -4.21 -20.28
#